data_AF-A0AA88DZ65-F1
#
_entry.id   AF-A0AA88DZ65-F1
#
_cell.length_a   1.000
_cell.length_b   1.000
_cell.length_c   1.000
_cell.angle_alpha   90.00
_cell.angle_beta   90.00
_cell.angle_gamma   90.00
#
_symmetry.space_group_name_H-M   'P 1'
#
loop_
_entity.id
_entity.type
_entity.pdbx_description
1 polymer ?
#
loop_
_entity_poly.entity_id
_entity_poly.type
_entity_poly.pdbx_seq_one_letter_code
_entity_poly.pdbx_strand_id
1 'polypeptide(L)'
;MDPAQVAEDRRSITSFYKSQPLLFDGMRRIVSLAAWLYDTELIFRTSHIVERLQVFLASRCLVANARLWWRTHPTSNGRNRELTSYMQRFTQNFH
;
A
#
# COMPACT_ATOMS: atom_id res chain seq x y z
N MET A 1 -5.43 -2.58 23.27
CA MET A 1 -4.68 -3.40 22.30
C MET A 1 -3.63 -4.18 23.05
N ASP A 2 -3.41 -5.43 22.66
CA ASP A 2 -2.35 -6.29 23.21
C ASP A 2 -0.96 -5.63 23.01
N PRO A 3 -0.13 -5.51 24.07
CA PRO A 3 1.24 -5.00 23.95
C PRO A 3 2.10 -5.71 22.90
N ALA A 4 1.92 -7.02 22.71
CA ALA A 4 2.63 -7.77 21.67
C ALA A 4 2.22 -7.30 20.27
N GLN A 5 0.94 -6.98 20.10
CA GLN A 5 0.43 -6.51 18.83
C GLN A 5 1.00 -5.14 18.45
N VAL A 6 1.03 -4.22 19.41
CA VAL A 6 1.60 -2.88 19.24
C VAL A 6 3.09 -2.94 18.92
N ALA A 7 3.83 -3.85 19.56
CA ALA A 7 5.25 -4.05 19.27
C ALA A 7 5.47 -4.57 17.84
N GLU A 8 4.62 -5.48 17.37
CA GLU A 8 4.68 -6.02 16.01
C GLU A 8 4.31 -4.97 14.96
N ASP A 9 3.25 -4.19 15.19
CA ASP A 9 2.89 -3.06 14.34
C ASP A 9 4.06 -2.08 14.20
N ARG A 10 4.68 -1.73 15.33
CA ARG A 10 5.82 -0.80 15.33
C ARG A 10 7.02 -1.36 14.56
N ARG A 11 7.30 -2.66 14.66
CA ARG A 11 8.37 -3.32 13.90
C ARG A 11 8.09 -3.26 12.39
N SER A 12 6.89 -3.66 11.98
CA SER A 12 6.44 -3.60 10.58
C SER A 12 6.57 -2.18 10.03
N ILE A 13 6.02 -1.18 10.71
CA ILE A 13 6.08 0.23 10.29
C ILE A 13 7.54 0.69 10.14
N THR A 14 8.40 0.36 11.11
CA THR A 14 9.81 0.75 11.08
C THR A 14 10.56 0.09 9.92
N SER A 15 10.34 -1.20 9.67
CA SER A 15 11.00 -1.93 8.58
C SER A 15 10.58 -1.41 7.21
N PHE A 16 9.29 -1.09 7.06
CA PHE A 16 8.76 -0.51 5.82
C PHE A 16 9.47 0.81 5.48
N TYR A 17 9.54 1.76 6.41
CA TYR A 17 10.19 3.05 6.12
C TYR A 17 11.72 2.93 5.96
N LYS A 18 12.38 1.97 6.64
CA LYS A 18 13.80 1.67 6.42
C LYS A 18 14.08 1.17 5.00
N SER A 19 13.11 0.53 4.37
CA SER A 19 13.22 0.01 3.00
C SER A 19 13.08 1.10 1.92
N GLN A 20 12.79 2.35 2.30
CA GLN A 20 12.67 3.50 1.39
C GLN A 20 11.71 3.21 0.21
N PRO A 21 10.43 2.96 0.50
CA PRO A 21 9.46 2.54 -0.51
C PRO A 21 9.31 3.61 -1.59
N LEU A 22 9.13 3.16 -2.84
CA LEU A 22 8.89 4.08 -3.96
C LEU A 22 7.61 4.90 -3.74
N LEU A 23 7.66 6.17 -4.16
CA LEU A 23 6.49 7.05 -4.18
C LEU A 23 5.76 6.94 -5.51
N PHE A 24 4.44 7.08 -5.48
CA PHE A 24 3.60 7.06 -6.69
C PHE A 24 2.75 8.32 -6.77
N ASP A 25 2.90 9.09 -7.85
CA ASP A 25 2.27 10.39 -8.06
C ASP A 25 0.94 10.31 -8.83
N GLY A 26 0.60 9.14 -9.37
CA GLY A 26 -0.60 8.92 -10.16
C GLY A 26 -0.43 9.20 -11.65
N MET A 27 0.79 9.34 -12.14
CA MET A 27 1.05 9.53 -13.56
C MET A 27 0.63 8.29 -14.38
N ARG A 28 0.01 8.54 -15.54
CA ARG A 28 -0.56 7.53 -16.46
C ARG A 28 0.45 6.57 -17.11
N ARG A 29 1.70 6.52 -16.63
CA ARG A 29 2.72 5.63 -17.18
C ARG A 29 2.60 4.28 -16.51
N ILE A 30 2.12 3.28 -17.26
CA ILE A 30 1.97 1.88 -16.80
C ILE A 30 3.27 1.36 -16.18
N VAL A 31 4.43 1.75 -16.72
CA VAL A 31 5.75 1.37 -16.21
C VAL A 31 5.99 1.89 -14.78
N SER A 32 5.61 3.13 -14.49
CA SER A 32 5.78 3.73 -13.16
C SER A 32 4.86 3.08 -12.12
N LEU A 33 3.64 2.73 -12.52
CA LEU A 33 2.72 1.98 -11.67
C LEU A 33 3.28 0.57 -11.40
N ALA A 34 3.69 -0.17 -12.43
CA ALA A 34 4.22 -1.52 -12.29
C ALA A 34 5.47 -1.57 -11.38
N ALA A 35 6.37 -0.60 -11.52
CA ALA A 35 7.55 -0.49 -10.67
C ALA A 35 7.18 -0.26 -9.21
N TRP A 36 6.25 0.67 -8.93
CA TRP A 36 5.78 0.94 -7.58
C TRP A 36 5.10 -0.29 -6.93
N LEU A 37 4.28 -1.01 -7.72
CA LEU A 37 3.60 -2.21 -7.25
C LEU A 37 4.59 -3.31 -6.87
N TYR A 38 5.53 -3.61 -7.78
CA TYR A 38 6.55 -4.63 -7.55
C TYR A 38 7.41 -4.31 -6.33
N ASP A 39 7.87 -3.08 -6.21
CA ASP A 39 8.67 -2.61 -5.07
C ASP A 39 7.92 -2.75 -3.74
N THR A 40 6.67 -2.28 -3.70
CA THR A 40 5.84 -2.34 -2.49
C THR A 40 5.59 -3.79 -2.05
N GLU A 41 5.30 -4.70 -3.00
CA GLU A 41 5.09 -6.12 -2.72
C GLU A 41 6.38 -6.80 -2.25
N LEU A 42 7.51 -6.47 -2.87
CA LEU A 42 8.82 -6.97 -2.44
C LEU A 42 9.13 -6.55 -1.01
N ILE A 43 8.88 -5.29 -0.64
CA ILE A 43 9.06 -4.80 0.73
C ILE A 43 8.14 -5.55 1.69
N PHE A 44 6.86 -5.75 1.36
CA PHE A 44 5.93 -6.49 2.23
C PHE A 44 6.43 -7.90 2.55
N ARG A 45 6.91 -8.61 1.54
CA ARG A 45 7.45 -9.96 1.71
C ARG A 45 8.76 -9.97 2.50
N THR A 46 9.73 -9.14 2.12
CA THR A 46 11.08 -9.16 2.69
C THR A 46 11.16 -8.55 4.09
N SER A 47 10.32 -7.57 4.40
CA SER A 47 10.23 -6.95 5.73
C SER A 47 9.21 -7.61 6.64
N HIS A 48 8.55 -8.70 6.19
CA HIS A 48 7.49 -9.40 6.92
C HIS A 48 6.40 -8.44 7.44
N ILE A 49 5.94 -7.53 6.59
CA ILE A 49 4.92 -6.55 6.97
C ILE A 49 3.60 -7.25 7.22
N VAL A 50 3.06 -7.08 8.43
CA VAL A 50 1.75 -7.61 8.79
C VAL A 50 0.65 -7.11 7.85
N GLU A 51 -0.21 -8.02 7.41
CA GLU A 51 -1.20 -7.80 6.36
C GLU A 51 -2.12 -6.60 6.63
N ARG A 52 -2.64 -6.48 7.86
CA ARG A 52 -3.52 -5.36 8.27
C ARG A 52 -2.89 -3.97 8.07
N LEU A 53 -1.56 -3.87 8.03
CA LEU A 53 -0.85 -2.61 7.84
C LEU A 53 -0.46 -2.34 6.38
N GLN A 54 -0.49 -3.34 5.50
CA GLN A 54 0.01 -3.21 4.13
C GLN A 54 -0.71 -2.12 3.35
N VAL A 55 -2.05 -2.12 3.37
CA VAL A 55 -2.87 -1.08 2.73
C VAL A 55 -2.59 0.31 3.31
N PHE A 56 -2.51 0.41 4.64
CA PHE A 56 -2.19 1.66 5.32
C PHE A 56 -0.83 2.19 4.85
N LEU A 57 0.21 1.36 4.87
CA LEU A 57 1.58 1.74 4.50
C LEU A 57 1.72 2.07 3.01
N ALA A 58 1.15 1.27 2.11
CA ALA A 58 1.11 1.58 0.67
C ALA A 58 0.44 2.93 0.40
N SER A 59 -0.65 3.25 1.10
CA SER A 59 -1.35 4.54 0.94
C SER A 59 -0.48 5.75 1.34
N ARG A 60 0.50 5.57 2.25
CA ARG A 60 1.44 6.62 2.65
C ARG A 60 2.43 6.99 1.55
N CYS A 61 2.66 6.08 0.59
CA CYS A 61 3.54 6.29 -0.55
C CYS A 61 2.85 7.00 -1.72
N LEU A 62 1.53 7.23 -1.65
CA LEU A 62 0.82 8.00 -2.65
C LEU A 62 1.09 9.50 -2.47
N VAL A 63 1.42 10.17 -3.57
CA VAL A 63 1.68 11.61 -3.65
C VAL A 63 0.85 12.26 -4.77
N ALA A 64 0.84 13.61 -4.82
CA ALA A 64 0.18 14.40 -5.85
C ALA A 64 -1.24 13.90 -6.23
N ASN A 65 -1.46 13.60 -7.51
CA ASN A 65 -2.75 13.19 -8.05
C ASN A 65 -3.20 11.84 -7.50
N ALA A 66 -2.28 10.88 -7.26
CA ALA A 66 -2.63 9.61 -6.62
C ALA A 66 -3.16 9.80 -5.20
N ARG A 67 -2.54 10.71 -4.42
CA ARG A 67 -3.03 11.03 -3.07
C ARG A 67 -4.38 11.73 -3.11
N LEU A 68 -4.55 12.69 -4.01
CA LEU A 68 -5.82 13.39 -4.18
C LEU A 68 -6.93 12.42 -4.58
N TRP A 69 -6.63 11.54 -5.53
CA TRP A 69 -7.53 10.48 -5.98
C TRP A 69 -7.90 9.55 -4.81
N TRP A 70 -6.93 9.07 -4.03
CA TRP A 70 -7.18 8.20 -2.86
C TRP A 70 -8.07 8.84 -1.80
N ARG A 71 -7.93 10.15 -1.58
CA ARG A 71 -8.72 10.90 -0.58
C ARG A 71 -10.11 11.28 -1.07
N THR A 72 -10.26 11.58 -2.37
CA THR A 72 -11.50 12.12 -2.94
C THR A 72 -12.35 11.06 -3.61
N HIS A 73 -11.78 9.93 -4.01
CA HIS A 73 -12.60 8.84 -4.49
C HIS A 73 -13.47 8.38 -3.33
N PRO A 74 -14.81 8.37 -3.51
CA PRO A 74 -15.71 7.66 -2.63
C PRO A 74 -15.48 6.15 -2.74
N THR A 75 -14.34 5.72 -3.30
CA THR A 75 -13.77 4.40 -3.42
C THR A 75 -12.59 4.13 -2.48
N SER A 76 -12.57 4.81 -1.35
CA SER A 76 -12.61 4.05 -0.09
C SER A 76 -13.94 3.27 0.09
N ASN A 77 -15.01 3.55 -0.71
CA ASN A 77 -16.33 2.86 -0.81
C ASN A 77 -16.88 2.59 -2.28
N GLY A 78 -16.12 2.07 -3.25
CA GLY A 78 -16.53 1.70 -4.63
C GLY A 78 -16.45 2.78 -5.77
N ARG A 79 -15.94 2.40 -6.96
CA ARG A 79 -15.88 3.12 -8.29
C ARG A 79 -14.59 3.84 -8.79
N ASN A 80 -13.47 3.13 -8.86
CA ASN A 80 -12.60 3.13 -10.05
C ASN A 80 -12.01 1.75 -10.25
N ARG A 81 -12.49 1.01 -11.26
CA ARG A 81 -12.33 -0.44 -11.31
C ARG A 81 -10.87 -0.89 -11.31
N GLU A 82 -9.89 -0.12 -11.78
CA GLU A 82 -8.51 -0.65 -11.89
C GLU A 82 -7.74 -0.65 -10.56
N LEU A 83 -7.69 0.46 -9.82
CA LEU A 83 -7.05 0.53 -8.49
C LEU A 83 -7.88 -0.16 -7.40
N THR A 84 -9.21 -0.12 -7.50
CA THR A 84 -10.11 -0.84 -6.58
C THR A 84 -10.08 -2.34 -6.84
N SER A 85 -10.05 -2.80 -8.09
CA SER A 85 -9.84 -4.23 -8.37
C SER A 85 -8.43 -4.67 -8.00
N TYR A 86 -7.41 -3.81 -8.08
CA TYR A 86 -6.07 -4.13 -7.58
C TYR A 86 -6.07 -4.30 -6.05
N MET A 87 -6.60 -3.34 -5.29
CA MET A 87 -6.67 -3.44 -3.82
C MET A 87 -7.63 -4.54 -3.34
N GLN A 88 -8.75 -4.80 -4.03
CA GLN A 88 -9.65 -5.93 -3.75
C GLN A 88 -9.04 -7.29 -4.10
N ARG A 89 -8.32 -7.41 -5.23
CA ARG A 89 -7.61 -8.67 -5.58
C ARG A 89 -6.47 -8.95 -4.62
N PHE A 90 -5.81 -7.92 -4.10
CA PHE A 90 -4.79 -8.05 -3.07
C PHE A 90 -5.37 -8.57 -1.75
N THR A 91 -6.60 -8.20 -1.39
CA THR A 91 -7.28 -8.72 -0.17
C THR A 91 -7.96 -10.08 -0.35
N GLN A 92 -8.25 -10.50 -1.58
CA GLN A 92 -8.98 -11.76 -1.85
C GLN A 92 -8.08 -12.96 -2.22
N ASN A 93 -6.84 -12.72 -2.65
CA ASN A 93 -5.90 -13.79 -3.04
C ASN A 93 -4.84 -14.11 -1.98
N PHE A 94 -4.90 -13.46 -0.82
CA PHE A 94 -4.03 -13.74 0.32
C PHE A 94 -4.89 -14.08 1.55
N HIS A 95 -5.44 -15.29 1.54
CA HIS A 95 -5.81 -16.08 2.72
C HIS A 95 -5.11 -17.44 2.61
#